data_AF-A0A849I3T4-F1
#
_entry.id   AF-A0A849I3T4-F1
#
_cell.length_a   1.000
_cell.length_b   1.000
_cell.length_c   1.000
_cell.angle_alpha   90.00
_cell.angle_beta   90.00
_cell.angle_gamma   90.00
#
_symmetry.space_group_name_H-M   'P 1'
#
loop_
_entity.id
_entity.type
_entity.pdbx_description
1 polymer ?
#
loop_
_entity_poly.entity_id
_entity_poly.type
_entity_poly.pdbx_seq_one_letter_code
_entity_poly.pdbx_strand_id
1 'polypeptide(L)'
;MAARQTPAQKETVERVIHEFKHGELRIRGNGPKVKNPKQAIAIALREAGASNQESPKKNRQSLARSKAKERRGETAKDAAEGGKSAKSAAGETKAALYEQARKKDIPGRSKMSKDELARALHR
;
A
#
# COMPACT_ATOMS: atom_id res chain seq x y z
N MET A 1 -4.02 13.57 29.61
CA MET A 1 -2.79 13.31 28.82
C MET A 1 -3.19 12.83 27.44
N ALA A 2 -2.55 13.31 26.37
CA ALA A 2 -2.76 12.72 25.04
C ALA A 2 -2.26 11.26 25.08
N ALA A 3 -3.12 10.30 24.72
CA ALA A 3 -2.72 8.90 24.67
C ALA A 3 -1.52 8.76 23.73
N ARG A 4 -0.47 8.09 24.20
CA ARG A 4 0.70 7.79 23.36
C ARG A 4 0.22 7.02 22.13
N GLN A 5 0.70 7.41 20.95
CA GLN A 5 0.35 6.74 19.71
C GLN A 5 0.73 5.25 19.76
N THR A 6 -0.16 4.39 19.25
CA THR A 6 0.11 2.96 19.14
C THR A 6 1.13 2.70 18.02
N PRO A 7 1.81 1.52 18.00
CA PRO A 7 2.76 1.19 16.93
C PRO A 7 2.16 1.30 15.53
N ALA A 8 0.93 0.83 15.33
CA ALA A 8 0.22 0.93 14.04
C ALA A 8 -0.04 2.39 13.62
N GLN A 9 -0.30 3.29 14.57
CA GLN A 9 -0.46 4.71 14.29
C GLN A 9 0.87 5.35 13.90
N LYS A 10 1.96 5.00 14.58
CA LYS A 10 3.31 5.49 14.26
C LYS A 10 3.73 5.09 12.85
N GLU A 11 3.48 3.84 12.46
CA GLU A 11 3.76 3.34 11.10
C GLU A 11 3.03 4.16 10.03
N THR A 12 1.74 4.44 10.23
CA THR A 12 0.97 5.27 9.29
C THR A 12 1.49 6.72 9.26
N VAL A 13 1.88 7.30 10.41
CA VAL A 13 2.52 8.62 10.45
C VAL A 13 3.82 8.61 9.66
N GLU A 14 4.68 7.64 9.92
CA GLU A 14 5.98 7.49 9.26
C GLU A 14 5.83 7.38 7.75
N ARG A 15 4.90 6.54 7.26
CA ARG A 15 4.59 6.42 5.83
C ARG A 15 4.19 7.76 5.21
N VAL A 16 3.25 8.47 5.81
CA VAL A 16 2.76 9.76 5.26
C VAL A 16 3.89 10.81 5.23
N ILE A 17 4.74 10.83 6.26
CA ILE A 17 5.90 11.73 6.30
C ILE A 17 6.96 11.31 5.28
N HIS A 18 7.15 10.01 5.04
CA HIS A 18 8.01 9.50 3.98
C HIS A 18 7.51 9.96 2.60
N GLU A 19 6.22 9.81 2.31
CA GLU A 19 5.59 10.32 1.09
C GLU A 19 5.78 11.84 0.94
N PHE A 20 5.68 12.60 2.04
CA PHE A 20 5.96 14.03 2.00
C PHE A 20 7.43 14.33 1.69
N LYS A 21 8.36 13.61 2.32
CA LYS A 21 9.80 13.76 2.11
C LYS A 21 10.20 13.53 0.64
N HIS A 22 9.53 12.61 -0.04
CA HIS A 22 9.73 12.34 -1.47
C HIS A 22 8.88 13.21 -2.41
N GLY A 23 8.07 14.13 -1.85
CA GLY A 23 7.21 15.01 -2.65
C GLY A 23 6.08 14.26 -3.37
N GLU A 24 5.61 13.16 -2.79
CA GLU A 24 4.55 12.29 -3.30
C GLU A 24 3.21 12.56 -2.61
N LEU A 25 3.24 13.08 -1.38
CA LEU A 25 2.04 13.40 -0.62
C LEU A 25 1.22 14.49 -1.32
N ARG A 26 -0.06 14.22 -1.58
CA ARG A 26 -0.98 15.13 -2.29
C ARG A 26 -2.14 15.57 -1.42
N ILE A 27 -2.60 16.79 -1.68
CA ILE A 27 -3.82 17.34 -1.11
C ILE A 27 -4.99 16.63 -1.80
N ARG A 28 -5.60 15.65 -1.10
CA ARG A 28 -6.82 14.94 -1.52
C ARG A 28 -6.70 14.32 -2.93
N GLY A 29 -6.42 13.01 -3.00
CA GLY A 29 -6.43 12.29 -4.28
C GLY A 29 -5.43 12.89 -5.28
N ASN A 30 -5.93 13.32 -6.45
CA ASN A 30 -5.13 13.88 -7.54
C ASN A 30 -4.83 15.38 -7.41
N GLY A 31 -5.09 15.99 -6.26
CA GLY A 31 -4.82 17.40 -6.04
C GLY A 31 -3.31 17.73 -5.96
N PRO A 32 -2.98 19.01 -5.71
CA PRO A 32 -1.61 19.48 -5.69
C PRO A 32 -0.77 18.80 -4.61
N LYS A 33 0.54 18.69 -4.86
CA LYS A 33 1.51 18.17 -3.89
C LYS A 33 1.52 19.04 -2.63
N VAL A 34 1.58 18.40 -1.47
CA VAL A 34 1.74 19.08 -0.18
C VAL A 34 3.14 19.66 -0.12
N LYS A 35 3.24 20.97 0.12
CA LYS A 35 4.53 21.68 0.23
C LYS A 35 4.88 22.05 1.67
N ASN A 36 3.89 22.15 2.55
CA ASN A 36 4.09 22.62 3.92
C ASN A 36 4.24 21.45 4.90
N PRO A 37 5.35 21.36 5.66
CA PRO A 37 5.55 20.31 6.67
C PRO A 37 4.44 20.26 7.74
N LYS A 38 3.90 21.40 8.16
CA LYS A 38 2.79 21.45 9.13
C LYS A 38 1.54 20.78 8.59
N GLN A 39 1.26 20.96 7.30
CA GLN A 39 0.15 20.32 6.62
C GLN A 39 0.38 18.81 6.49
N ALA A 40 1.60 18.38 6.19
CA ALA A 40 1.95 16.96 6.15
C ALA A 40 1.75 16.29 7.52
N ILE A 41 2.18 16.93 8.61
CA ILE A 41 1.96 16.45 9.98
C ILE A 41 0.45 16.36 10.28
N ALA A 42 -0.34 17.36 9.90
CA ALA A 42 -1.79 17.33 10.10
C ALA A 42 -2.45 16.17 9.34
N ILE A 43 -2.03 15.91 8.11
CA ILE A 43 -2.50 14.77 7.31
C ILE A 43 -2.10 13.45 7.97
N ALA A 44 -0.83 13.33 8.40
CA ALA A 44 -0.31 12.14 9.05
C ALA A 44 -1.07 11.79 10.34
N LEU A 45 -1.31 12.78 11.21
CA LEU A 45 -2.09 12.59 12.44
C LEU A 45 -3.53 12.19 12.16
N ARG A 46 -4.14 12.76 11.11
CA ARG A 46 -5.51 12.43 10.71
C ARG A 46 -5.61 11.02 10.12
N GLU A 47 -4.69 10.63 9.23
CA GLU A 47 -4.65 9.28 8.65
C GLU A 47 -4.37 8.22 9.71
N ALA A 48 -3.48 8.50 10.66
CA ALA A 48 -3.19 7.61 11.77
C ALA A 48 -4.32 7.54 12.82
N GLY A 49 -5.39 8.34 12.69
CA GLY A 49 -6.44 8.41 13.71
C GLY A 49 -5.92 8.88 15.07
N ALA A 50 -4.90 9.74 15.07
CA ALA A 50 -4.26 10.30 16.27
C ALA A 50 -4.54 11.81 16.42
N SER A 51 -5.45 12.36 15.62
CA SER A 51 -5.85 13.76 15.70
C SER A 51 -6.63 14.03 16.99
N ASN A 52 -6.28 15.12 17.67
CA ASN A 52 -7.05 15.63 18.81
C ASN A 52 -8.25 16.49 18.39
N GLN A 53 -8.41 16.78 17.09
CA GLN A 53 -9.51 17.58 16.55
C GLN A 53 -10.71 16.71 16.11
N GLU A 54 -10.57 15.39 16.12
CA GLU A 54 -11.58 14.45 15.62
C GLU A 54 -12.06 13.54 16.76
N SER A 55 -13.33 13.12 16.70
CA SER A 55 -13.87 12.19 17.68
C SER A 55 -13.16 10.83 17.66
N PRO A 56 -13.14 10.07 18.76
CA PRO A 56 -12.54 8.73 18.79
C PRO A 56 -13.10 7.79 17.72
N LYS A 57 -14.40 7.88 17.42
CA LYS A 57 -15.05 7.11 16.35
C LYS A 57 -14.46 7.45 14.98
N LYS A 58 -14.29 8.73 14.68
CA LYS A 58 -13.75 9.19 13.40
C LYS A 58 -12.27 8.87 13.25
N ASN A 59 -11.51 8.96 14.34
CA ASN A 59 -10.12 8.53 14.39
C ASN A 59 -9.97 7.04 14.04
N ARG A 60 -10.78 6.16 14.64
CA ARG A 60 -10.79 4.73 14.31
C ARG A 60 -11.14 4.48 12.84
N GLN A 61 -12.13 5.20 12.30
CA GLN A 61 -12.53 5.09 10.89
C GLN A 61 -11.41 5.54 9.94
N SER A 62 -10.73 6.65 10.23
CA SER A 62 -9.61 7.14 9.43
C SER A 62 -8.47 6.14 9.42
N LEU A 63 -8.06 5.63 10.58
CA LEU A 63 -7.01 4.62 10.68
C LEU A 63 -7.38 3.34 9.91
N ALA A 64 -8.61 2.84 10.08
CA ALA A 64 -9.08 1.65 9.37
C ALA A 64 -9.06 1.85 7.85
N ARG A 65 -9.47 3.03 7.37
CA ARG A 65 -9.43 3.40 5.95
C ARG A 65 -7.99 3.48 5.43
N SER A 66 -7.08 4.11 6.18
CA SER A 66 -5.67 4.20 5.80
C SER A 66 -5.01 2.82 5.75
N LYS A 67 -5.22 1.97 6.76
CA LYS A 67 -4.74 0.58 6.75
C LYS A 67 -5.34 -0.27 5.63
N ALA A 68 -6.57 -0.02 5.21
CA ALA A 68 -7.15 -0.68 4.05
C ALA A 68 -6.47 -0.26 2.75
N LYS A 69 -6.16 1.04 2.57
CA LYS A 69 -5.40 1.54 1.42
C LYS A 69 -3.99 0.97 1.35
N GLU A 70 -3.29 0.95 2.50
CA GLU A 70 -1.96 0.35 2.64
C GLU A 70 -1.97 -1.12 2.18
N ARG A 71 -2.93 -1.91 2.66
CA ARG A 71 -3.09 -3.32 2.23
C ARG A 71 -3.40 -3.48 0.75
N ARG A 72 -4.04 -2.50 0.11
CA ARG A 72 -4.36 -2.53 -1.32
C ARG A 72 -3.23 -2.00 -2.22
N GLY A 73 -2.16 -1.46 -1.63
CA GLY A 73 -1.09 -0.83 -2.40
C GLY A 73 -1.53 0.48 -3.08
N GLU A 74 -2.49 1.20 -2.50
CA GLU A 74 -3.08 2.42 -3.07
C GLU A 74 -2.44 3.69 -2.49
N THR A 75 -1.28 3.60 -1.83
CA THR A 75 -0.61 4.76 -1.22
C THR A 75 0.25 5.49 -2.25
N ALA A 76 0.59 6.77 -1.97
CA ALA A 76 1.42 7.53 -2.90
C ALA A 76 2.82 6.91 -3.01
N LYS A 77 3.32 6.36 -1.90
CA LYS A 77 4.57 5.59 -1.85
C LYS A 77 4.50 4.37 -2.77
N ASP A 78 3.44 3.57 -2.70
CA ASP A 78 3.26 2.40 -3.58
C ASP A 78 3.21 2.79 -5.06
N ALA A 79 2.56 3.90 -5.38
CA ALA A 79 2.46 4.39 -6.76
C ALA A 79 3.80 4.91 -7.30
N ALA A 80 4.59 5.59 -6.47
CA ALA A 80 5.87 6.18 -6.87
C ALA A 80 7.02 5.17 -6.90
N GLU A 81 7.06 4.24 -5.95
CA GLU A 81 8.05 3.17 -5.90
C GLU A 81 7.75 2.02 -6.91
N GLY A 82 6.79 2.22 -7.81
CA GLY A 82 6.53 1.30 -8.91
C GLY A 82 5.85 -0.01 -8.51
N GLY A 83 4.92 0.06 -7.53
CA GLY A 83 3.82 -0.90 -7.37
C GLY A 83 4.21 -2.38 -7.39
N LYS A 84 5.25 -2.78 -6.63
CA LYS A 84 5.60 -4.19 -6.44
C LYS A 84 4.94 -4.86 -5.21
N SER A 85 3.83 -4.36 -4.64
CA SER A 85 3.37 -4.89 -3.33
C SER A 85 1.93 -5.41 -3.22
N ALA A 86 1.05 -5.30 -4.24
CA ALA A 86 -0.26 -5.99 -4.20
C ALA A 86 -0.46 -6.98 -5.35
N LYS A 87 -0.05 -6.62 -6.57
CA LYS A 87 -0.11 -7.52 -7.75
C LYS A 87 1.07 -8.49 -7.86
N SER A 88 2.17 -8.21 -7.15
CA SER A 88 3.38 -9.05 -7.11
C SER A 88 3.66 -9.68 -5.74
N ALA A 89 3.01 -9.24 -4.65
CA ALA A 89 2.92 -10.03 -3.42
C ALA A 89 1.90 -11.17 -3.56
N ALA A 90 0.82 -10.92 -4.31
CA ALA A 90 0.04 -11.95 -5.00
C ALA A 90 0.61 -12.23 -6.41
N GLY A 91 1.92 -12.08 -6.61
CA GLY A 91 2.57 -12.54 -7.83
C GLY A 91 2.27 -14.02 -7.91
N GLU A 92 1.49 -14.41 -8.93
CA GLU A 92 0.84 -15.71 -9.04
C GLU A 92 1.73 -16.76 -8.41
N THR A 93 1.24 -17.35 -7.32
CA THR A 93 1.97 -18.39 -6.61
C THR A 93 2.36 -19.44 -7.64
N LYS A 94 3.46 -20.18 -7.41
CA LYS A 94 3.84 -21.26 -8.33
C LYS A 94 2.64 -22.17 -8.64
N ALA A 95 1.77 -22.39 -7.66
CA ALA A 95 0.50 -23.09 -7.81
C ALA A 95 -0.50 -22.38 -8.75
N ALA A 96 -0.72 -21.06 -8.62
CA ALA A 96 -1.58 -20.31 -9.53
C ALA A 96 -1.03 -20.31 -10.98
N LEU A 97 0.27 -20.12 -11.15
CA LEU A 97 0.94 -20.23 -12.46
C LEU A 97 0.84 -21.65 -13.02
N TYR A 98 0.96 -22.67 -12.17
CA TYR A 98 0.81 -24.07 -12.56
C TYR A 98 -0.61 -24.40 -13.02
N GLU A 99 -1.63 -23.92 -12.31
CA GLU A 99 -3.04 -24.10 -12.69
C GLU A 99 -3.37 -23.37 -14.00
N GLN A 100 -2.85 -22.17 -14.20
CA GLN A 100 -3.00 -21.47 -15.48
C GLN A 100 -2.27 -22.19 -16.61
N ALA A 101 -1.05 -22.68 -16.36
CA ALA A 101 -0.28 -23.44 -17.34
C ALA A 101 -0.95 -24.77 -17.69
N ARG A 102 -1.64 -25.40 -16.72
CA ARG A 102 -2.51 -26.56 -16.94
C ARG A 102 -3.72 -26.20 -17.81
N LYS A 103 -4.40 -25.08 -17.54
CA LYS A 103 -5.55 -24.63 -18.33
C LYS A 103 -5.19 -24.27 -19.78
N LYS A 104 -3.96 -23.82 -20.01
CA LYS A 104 -3.42 -23.51 -21.35
C LYS A 104 -2.64 -24.68 -21.98
N ASP A 105 -2.65 -25.86 -21.35
CA ASP A 105 -1.96 -27.07 -21.80
C ASP A 105 -0.46 -26.85 -22.15
N ILE A 106 0.24 -26.06 -21.34
CA ILE A 106 1.66 -25.78 -21.55
C ILE A 106 2.47 -27.09 -21.32
N PRO A 107 3.20 -27.58 -22.33
CA PRO A 107 4.03 -28.77 -22.19
C PRO A 107 5.19 -28.51 -21.22
N GLY A 108 5.57 -29.53 -20.45
CA GLY A 108 6.68 -29.41 -19.49
C GLY A 108 6.40 -28.59 -18.22
N ARG A 109 5.17 -28.07 -18.04
CA ARG A 109 4.76 -27.27 -16.87
C ARG A 109 5.16 -27.83 -15.50
N SER A 110 5.15 -29.15 -15.32
CA SER A 110 5.50 -29.80 -14.05
C SER A 110 6.99 -29.75 -13.70
N LYS A 111 7.85 -29.49 -14.69
CA LYS A 111 9.30 -29.31 -14.50
C LYS A 111 9.70 -27.84 -14.39
N MET A 112 8.79 -26.91 -14.72
CA MET A 112 9.08 -25.48 -14.73
C MET A 112 9.09 -24.89 -13.31
N SER A 113 10.06 -24.01 -13.07
CA SER A 113 10.13 -23.12 -11.92
C SER A 113 9.03 -22.04 -12.01
N LYS A 114 8.82 -21.30 -10.91
CA LYS A 114 7.84 -20.20 -10.87
C LYS A 114 8.08 -19.21 -12.01
N ASP A 115 9.34 -18.84 -12.25
CA ASP A 115 9.68 -17.86 -13.27
C ASP A 115 9.52 -18.42 -14.70
N GLU A 116 9.81 -19.69 -14.91
CA GLU A 116 9.59 -20.36 -16.20
C GLU A 116 8.09 -20.51 -16.51
N LEU A 117 7.27 -20.84 -15.53
CA LEU A 117 5.81 -20.87 -15.69
C LEU A 117 5.25 -19.49 -16.04
N ALA A 118 5.72 -18.43 -15.36
CA ALA A 118 5.33 -17.05 -15.68
C ALA A 118 5.73 -16.67 -17.11
N ARG A 119 6.97 -16.97 -17.52
CA ARG A 119 7.42 -16.69 -18.90
C ARG A 119 6.62 -17.46 -19.95
N ALA A 120 6.30 -18.73 -19.69
CA ALA A 120 5.56 -19.58 -20.61
C ALA A 120 4.09 -19.13 -20.77
N LEU A 121 3.49 -18.49 -19.75
CA LEU A 121 2.11 -18.00 -19.79
C LEU A 121 1.92 -16.69 -20.56
N HIS A 122 2.99 -15.92 -20.72
CA HIS A 122 3.03 -14.62 -21.40
C HIS A 122 3.61 -14.70 -22.82
N ARG A 123 3.92 -15.90 -23.31
CA ARG A 123 4.35 -16.17 -24.68
C ARG A 123 3.15 -16.57 -25.54
#